data_AF-A0ABD0N8T7-F1
#
_entry.id   AF-A0ABD0N8T7-F1
#
_cell.length_a   1.000
_cell.length_b   1.000
_cell.length_c   1.000
_cell.angle_alpha   90.00
_cell.angle_beta   90.00
_cell.angle_gamma   90.00
#
_symmetry.space_group_name_H-M   'P 1'
#
loop_
_entity.id
_entity.type
_entity.pdbx_description
1 polymer ?
#
loop_
_entity_poly.entity_id
_entity_poly.type
_entity_poly.pdbx_seq_one_letter_code
_entity_poly.pdbx_strand_id
1 'polypeptide(L)'
;SARRLQHEKDTVVTLTHESDALQVRLAEEEQSLGRLEQVMNLVDRFEAGDREGSPALSLQECAKIFQQLQTEFYQEYKTLGLGDLAVSVVHPLLKERLRSWDPLK
;
A
#
# COMPACT_ATOMS: atom_id res chain seq x y z
N SER A 1 -14.17 -45.53 -27.77
CA SER A 1 -15.30 -44.95 -28.53
C SER A 1 -15.05 -43.48 -28.82
N ALA A 2 -15.34 -43.02 -30.05
CA ALA A 2 -15.09 -41.65 -30.50
C ALA A 2 -15.68 -40.55 -29.59
N ARG A 3 -16.83 -40.80 -28.96
CA ARG A 3 -17.45 -39.88 -27.99
C ARG A 3 -16.57 -39.62 -26.76
N ARG A 4 -15.88 -40.65 -26.27
CA ARG A 4 -14.97 -40.50 -25.11
C ARG A 4 -13.77 -39.64 -25.47
N LEU A 5 -13.21 -39.83 -26.66
CA LEU A 5 -12.11 -39.01 -27.17
C LEU A 5 -12.53 -37.54 -27.38
N GLN A 6 -13.74 -37.30 -27.89
CA GLN A 6 -14.27 -35.95 -28.02
C GLN A 6 -14.48 -35.29 -26.65
N HIS A 7 -15.07 -36.01 -25.70
CA HIS A 7 -15.24 -35.51 -24.34
C HIS A 7 -13.91 -35.17 -23.67
N GLU A 8 -12.89 -36.03 -23.80
CA GLU A 8 -11.55 -35.75 -23.28
C GLU A 8 -10.94 -34.50 -23.93
N LYS A 9 -11.14 -34.28 -25.24
CA LYS A 9 -10.71 -33.06 -25.93
C LYS A 9 -11.42 -31.81 -25.41
N ASP A 10 -12.74 -31.85 -25.26
CA ASP A 10 -13.53 -30.70 -24.78
C ASP A 10 -13.16 -30.35 -23.33
N THR A 11 -12.90 -31.36 -22.50
CA THR A 11 -12.39 -31.20 -21.13
C THR A 11 -11.01 -30.55 -21.13
N VAL A 12 -10.10 -30.96 -22.00
CA VAL A 12 -8.77 -30.32 -22.12
C VAL A 12 -8.92 -28.84 -22.47
N VAL A 13 -9.75 -28.49 -23.45
CA VAL A 13 -9.98 -27.09 -23.83
C VAL A 13 -10.52 -26.27 -22.66
N THR A 14 -11.51 -26.82 -21.93
CA THR A 14 -12.10 -26.16 -20.76
C THR A 14 -11.05 -25.90 -19.68
N LEU A 15 -10.26 -26.92 -19.33
CA LEU A 15 -9.21 -26.81 -18.33
C LEU A 15 -8.10 -25.84 -18.74
N THR A 16 -7.77 -25.76 -20.03
CA THR A 16 -6.80 -24.77 -20.53
C THR A 16 -7.31 -23.35 -20.29
N HIS A 17 -8.56 -23.06 -20.65
CA HIS A 17 -9.13 -21.73 -20.40
C HIS A 17 -9.21 -21.38 -18.91
N GLU A 18 -9.57 -22.33 -18.06
CA GLU A 18 -9.56 -22.14 -16.61
C GLU A 18 -8.16 -21.87 -16.07
N SER A 19 -7.16 -22.63 -16.52
CA SER A 19 -5.76 -22.41 -16.16
C SER A 19 -5.27 -21.02 -16.57
N ASP A 20 -5.57 -20.59 -17.79
CA ASP A 20 -5.18 -19.27 -18.29
C ASP A 20 -5.83 -18.15 -17.45
N ALA A 21 -7.12 -18.29 -17.13
CA ALA A 21 -7.82 -17.33 -16.29
C ALA A 21 -7.25 -17.26 -14.87
N LEU A 22 -6.85 -18.41 -14.29
CA LEU A 22 -6.20 -18.47 -12.98
C LEU A 22 -4.81 -17.81 -13.00
N GLN A 23 -4.03 -18.01 -14.06
CA GLN A 23 -2.71 -17.38 -14.21
C GLN A 23 -2.82 -15.86 -14.29
N VAL A 24 -3.82 -15.34 -15.01
CA VAL A 24 -4.09 -13.89 -15.06
C VAL A 24 -4.42 -13.34 -13.67
N ARG A 25 -5.33 -14.00 -12.94
CA ARG A 25 -5.68 -13.58 -11.57
C ARG A 25 -4.49 -13.63 -10.62
N LEU A 26 -3.68 -14.68 -10.70
CA LEU A 26 -2.48 -14.80 -9.88
C LEU A 26 -1.53 -13.62 -10.11
N ALA A 27 -1.30 -13.24 -11.37
CA ALA A 27 -0.45 -12.10 -11.69
C ALA A 27 -1.01 -10.76 -11.15
N GLU A 28 -2.33 -10.57 -11.21
CA GLU A 28 -3.02 -9.40 -10.62
C GLU A 28 -2.88 -9.38 -9.09
N GLU A 29 -3.02 -10.53 -8.43
CA GLU A 29 -2.85 -10.66 -6.98
C GLU A 29 -1.40 -10.42 -6.54
N GLU A 30 -0.40 -10.96 -7.26
CA GLU A 30 1.02 -10.70 -7.03
C GLU A 30 1.35 -9.20 -7.15
N GLN A 31 0.78 -8.52 -8.14
CA GLN A 31 0.93 -7.08 -8.29
C GLN A 31 0.30 -6.33 -7.10
N SER A 32 -0.89 -6.76 -6.65
CA SER A 32 -1.56 -6.17 -5.50
C SER A 32 -0.75 -6.36 -4.21
N LEU A 33 -0.16 -7.53 -3.99
CA LEU A 33 0.72 -7.79 -2.85
C LEU A 33 1.93 -6.87 -2.87
N GLY A 34 2.61 -6.73 -4.02
CA GLY A 34 3.76 -5.84 -4.14
C GLY A 34 3.41 -4.37 -3.86
N ARG A 35 2.23 -3.92 -4.29
CA ARG A 35 1.73 -2.57 -3.96
C ARG A 35 1.49 -2.40 -2.45
N LEU A 36 0.85 -3.39 -1.81
CA LEU A 36 0.59 -3.35 -0.36
C LEU A 36 1.89 -3.37 0.46
N GLU A 37 2.90 -4.16 0.04
CA GLU A 37 4.22 -4.16 0.67
C GLU A 37 4.89 -2.78 0.58
N GLN A 38 4.78 -2.10 -0.56
CA GLN A 38 5.30 -0.73 -0.72
C GLN A 38 4.57 0.26 0.20
N VAL A 39 3.24 0.15 0.32
CA VAL A 39 2.45 0.96 1.24
C VAL A 39 2.85 0.70 2.70
N MET A 40 3.02 -0.55 3.10
CA MET A 40 3.49 -0.91 4.45
C MET A 40 4.85 -0.27 4.75
N ASN A 41 5.81 -0.39 3.83
CA ASN A 41 7.13 0.24 3.98
C ASN A 41 7.02 1.78 4.14
N LEU A 42 6.08 2.42 3.45
CA LEU A 42 5.84 3.87 3.61
C LEU A 42 5.24 4.21 4.97
N VAL A 43 4.33 3.38 5.48
CA VAL A 43 3.70 3.58 6.79
C VAL A 43 4.70 3.31 7.93
N ASP A 44 5.56 2.30 7.81
CA ASP A 44 6.58 1.99 8.82
C ASP A 44 7.56 3.15 9.04
N ARG A 45 7.76 4.01 8.04
CA ARG A 45 8.58 5.22 8.17
C ARG A 45 7.96 6.27 9.11
N PHE A 46 6.65 6.22 9.35
CA PHE A 46 6.01 7.06 10.35
C PHE A 46 6.41 6.63 11.78
N GLU A 47 6.62 5.33 12.01
CA GLU A 47 7.03 4.78 13.32
C GLU A 47 8.54 4.83 13.56
N ALA A 48 9.34 4.83 12.48
CA ALA A 48 10.80 4.82 12.58
C ALA A 48 11.39 6.05 13.31
N GLY A 49 10.66 7.18 13.35
CA GLY A 49 11.07 8.38 14.08
C GLY A 49 11.03 8.26 15.61
N ASP A 50 10.39 7.21 16.14
CA ASP A 50 10.25 6.95 17.59
C ASP A 50 11.33 5.94 18.10
N ARG A 51 12.19 5.43 17.21
CA ARG A 51 13.27 4.50 17.58
C ARG A 51 14.53 5.25 18.01
N GLU A 52 15.05 4.86 19.16
CA GLU A 52 16.23 5.45 19.82
C GLU A 52 17.44 5.49 18.86
N GLY A 53 17.90 6.69 18.51
CA GLY A 53 19.05 6.92 17.62
C GLY A 53 18.72 7.27 16.16
N SER A 54 17.46 7.26 15.75
CA SER A 54 17.03 7.77 14.43
C SER A 54 16.53 9.22 14.54
N PRO A 55 16.81 10.09 13.56
CA PRO A 55 16.24 11.43 13.55
C PRO A 55 14.72 11.34 13.44
N ALA A 56 14.01 12.09 14.29
CA ALA A 56 12.55 12.18 14.24
C ALA A 56 12.10 12.60 12.83
N LEU A 57 11.03 11.96 12.33
CA LEU A 57 10.47 12.26 11.01
C LEU A 57 10.12 13.74 10.92
N SER A 58 10.65 14.45 9.92
CA SER A 58 10.30 15.86 9.75
C SER A 58 8.88 16.04 9.17
N LEU A 59 8.24 17.19 9.46
CA LEU A 59 6.95 17.54 8.83
C LEU A 59 7.02 17.53 7.29
N GLN A 60 8.18 17.91 6.71
CA GLN A 60 8.37 17.89 5.26
C GLN A 60 8.42 16.47 4.71
N GLU A 61 9.09 15.54 5.39
CA GLU A 61 9.12 14.13 4.99
C GLU A 61 7.75 13.48 5.16
N CYS A 62 7.06 13.78 6.27
CA CYS A 62 5.68 13.36 6.49
C CYS A 62 4.76 13.79 5.34
N ALA A 63 4.83 15.06 4.93
CA ALA A 63 4.07 15.58 3.80
C ALA A 63 4.38 14.84 2.49
N LYS A 64 5.65 14.55 2.22
CA LYS A 64 6.07 13.78 1.03
C LYS A 64 5.50 12.36 1.02
N ILE A 65 5.52 11.67 2.17
CA ILE A 65 4.97 10.31 2.28
C ILE A 65 3.45 10.34 2.02
N PHE A 66 2.72 11.27 2.66
CA PHE A 66 1.28 11.40 2.42
C PHE A 66 0.94 11.79 0.97
N GLN A 67 1.77 12.64 0.35
CA GLN A 67 1.61 12.97 -1.06
C GLN A 67 1.80 11.72 -1.92
N GLN A 68 2.86 10.94 -1.68
CA GLN A 68 3.12 9.71 -2.42
C GLN A 68 1.98 8.69 -2.28
N LEU A 69 1.45 8.49 -1.05
CA LEU A 69 0.29 7.63 -0.82
C LEU A 69 -0.95 8.11 -1.59
N GLN A 70 -1.18 9.42 -1.66
CA GLN A 70 -2.31 9.99 -2.39
C GLN A 70 -2.16 9.93 -3.92
N THR A 71 -0.93 9.97 -4.45
CA THR A 71 -0.69 9.99 -5.90
C THR A 71 -0.46 8.60 -6.48
N GLU A 72 0.40 7.78 -5.86
CA GLU A 72 0.84 6.49 -6.40
C GLU A 72 -0.02 5.31 -5.88
N PHE A 73 -0.55 5.46 -4.66
CA PHE A 73 -1.30 4.41 -3.94
C PHE A 73 -2.71 4.85 -3.58
N TYR A 74 -3.36 5.64 -4.45
CA TYR A 74 -4.64 6.28 -4.16
C TYR A 74 -5.74 5.28 -3.75
N GLN A 75 -5.80 4.12 -4.41
CA GLN A 75 -6.79 3.09 -4.11
C GLN A 75 -6.60 2.52 -2.71
N GLU A 76 -5.36 2.18 -2.34
CA GLU A 76 -5.00 1.70 -1.02
C GLU A 76 -5.23 2.79 0.04
N TYR A 77 -4.82 4.02 -0.26
CA TYR A 77 -5.00 5.19 0.60
C TYR A 77 -6.47 5.41 0.96
N LYS A 78 -7.39 5.28 -0.01
CA LYS A 78 -8.83 5.41 0.23
C LYS A 78 -9.45 4.18 0.90
N THR A 79 -9.11 2.98 0.43
CA THR A 79 -9.74 1.74 0.90
C THR A 79 -9.33 1.40 2.33
N LEU A 80 -8.08 1.68 2.70
CA LEU A 80 -7.52 1.39 4.02
C LEU A 80 -7.65 2.56 5.00
N GLY A 81 -8.23 3.69 4.59
CA GLY A 81 -8.40 4.85 5.46
C GLY A 81 -7.07 5.49 5.93
N LEU A 82 -6.00 5.42 5.12
CA LEU A 82 -4.67 5.89 5.52
C LEU A 82 -4.62 7.39 5.83
N GLY A 83 -5.63 8.16 5.43
CA GLY A 83 -5.78 9.57 5.81
C GLY A 83 -5.98 9.78 7.31
N ASP A 84 -6.56 8.82 8.02
CA ASP A 84 -6.81 8.94 9.46
C ASP A 84 -5.50 8.91 10.28
N LEU A 85 -4.44 8.32 9.71
CA LEU A 85 -3.09 8.35 10.28
C LEU A 85 -2.49 9.76 10.31
N ALA A 86 -2.99 10.70 9.50
CA ALA A 86 -2.45 12.05 9.46
C ALA A 86 -2.55 12.74 10.82
N VAL A 87 -3.64 12.54 11.56
CA VAL A 87 -3.83 13.19 12.86
C VAL A 87 -2.81 12.68 13.89
N SER A 88 -2.62 11.36 13.97
CA SER A 88 -1.70 10.75 14.94
C SER A 88 -0.24 11.07 14.64
N VAL A 89 0.14 11.16 13.36
CA VAL A 89 1.52 11.44 12.95
C VAL A 89 1.84 12.94 12.97
N VAL A 90 0.95 13.79 12.45
CA VAL A 90 1.25 15.23 12.28
C VAL A 90 1.12 15.99 13.59
N HIS A 91 0.19 15.63 14.47
CA HIS A 91 -0.03 16.32 15.74
C HIS A 91 1.24 16.44 16.62
N PRO A 92 1.96 15.34 16.95
CA PRO A 92 3.17 15.43 17.77
C PRO A 92 4.28 16.24 17.08
N LEU A 93 4.46 16.07 15.77
CA LEU A 93 5.47 16.79 14.99
C LEU A 93 5.21 18.31 14.96
N LEU A 94 3.94 18.71 14.78
CA LEU A 94 3.55 20.11 14.79
C LEU A 94 3.73 20.72 16.17
N LYS A 95 3.32 19.99 17.23
CA LYS A 95 3.49 20.42 18.62
C LYS A 95 4.96 20.66 18.95
N GLU A 96 5.86 19.78 18.50
CA GLU A 96 7.30 19.95 18.71
C GLU A 96 7.85 21.17 17.97
N ARG A 97 7.45 21.37 16.71
CA ARG A 97 7.89 22.52 15.91
C ARG A 97 7.43 23.86 16.47
N LEU A 98 6.24 23.91 17.06
CA LEU A 98 5.69 25.11 17.66
C LEU A 98 6.13 25.29 19.13
N ARG A 99 6.88 24.35 19.72
CA ARG A 99 7.27 24.40 21.14
C ARG A 99 8.11 25.63 21.49
N SER A 100 8.95 26.09 20.55
CA SER A 100 9.77 27.30 20.69
C SER A 100 9.18 28.51 19.97
N TRP A 101 7.99 28.38 19.38
CA TRP A 101 7.35 29.47 18.67
C TRP A 101 6.72 30.43 19.68
N ASP A 102 7.20 31.68 19.68
CA ASP A 102 6.62 32.77 20.45
C ASP A 102 5.96 33.75 19.47
N PRO A 103 4.63 33.65 19.26
CA PRO A 103 3.95 34.46 18.26
C PRO A 103 3.82 35.94 18.65
N LEU A 104 4.15 36.32 19.89
CA LEU A 104 3.90 37.65 20.46
C LEU A 104 5.17 38.37 20.95
N LYS A 105 6.36 37.86 20.64
CA LYS A 105 7.63 38.58 20.79
C LYS A 105 8.03 39.30 19.51
#